data_AF-T0LJ92-F1
#
_entry.id   AF-T0LJ92-F1
#
_cell.length_a   1.000
_cell.length_b   1.000
_cell.length_c   1.000
_cell.angle_alpha   90.00
_cell.angle_beta   90.00
_cell.angle_gamma   90.00
#
_symmetry.space_group_name_H-M   'P 1'
#
loop_
_entity.id
_entity.type
_entity.pdbx_description
1 polymer ?
#
loop_
_entity_poly.entity_id
_entity_poly.type
_entity_poly.pdbx_seq_one_letter_code
_entity_poly.pdbx_strand_id
1 'polypeptide(L)'
;MRSTYLKCVPYIETEKREISEEEKEKWKVEFKREYLKLFFDDKEIDDNKLLELPTEEMQRKIKEKMGMSLNNGHSRKVIPLKEVREYIEKGWEFVQGISSKEAIVRIPK
;
A
#
# COMPACT_ATOMS: atom_id res chain seq x y z
N MET A 1 -19.06 10.54 -39.88
CA MET A 1 -20.27 10.86 -39.09
C MET A 1 -20.68 9.72 -38.16
N ARG A 2 -20.85 8.48 -38.64
CA ARG A 2 -21.36 7.37 -37.81
C ARG A 2 -20.48 7.02 -36.59
N SER A 3 -19.15 7.10 -36.72
CA SER A 3 -18.23 6.83 -35.59
C SER A 3 -18.24 7.93 -34.52
N THR A 4 -18.35 9.20 -34.92
CA THR A 4 -18.47 10.33 -33.99
C THR A 4 -19.76 10.25 -33.20
N TYR A 5 -20.86 9.89 -33.88
CA TYR A 5 -22.15 9.66 -33.24
C TYR A 5 -22.04 8.56 -32.17
N LEU A 6 -21.46 7.40 -32.49
CA LEU A 6 -21.28 6.29 -31.54
C LEU A 6 -20.47 6.68 -30.29
N LYS A 7 -19.48 7.58 -30.42
CA LYS A 7 -18.71 8.09 -29.27
C LYS A 7 -19.51 9.03 -28.37
N CYS A 8 -20.47 9.77 -28.93
CA CYS A 8 -21.26 10.75 -28.20
C CYS A 8 -22.58 10.17 -27.63
N VAL A 9 -23.05 9.05 -28.14
CA VAL A 9 -24.26 8.33 -27.68
C VAL A 9 -24.35 8.20 -26.14
N PRO A 10 -23.28 7.82 -25.40
CA PRO A 10 -23.33 7.71 -23.94
C PRO A 10 -23.66 9.02 -23.20
N TYR A 11 -23.43 10.16 -23.83
CA TYR A 11 -23.66 11.49 -23.25
C TYR A 11 -24.99 12.12 -23.68
N ILE A 12 -25.65 11.53 -24.66
CA ILE A 12 -26.89 12.05 -25.28
C ILE A 12 -28.11 11.23 -24.84
N GLU A 13 -27.93 9.94 -24.57
CA GLU A 13 -28.99 9.08 -24.05
C GLU A 13 -29.20 9.28 -22.54
N THR A 14 -30.46 9.34 -22.12
CA THR A 14 -30.86 9.48 -20.71
C THR A 14 -30.90 8.15 -19.96
N GLU A 15 -30.88 7.03 -20.69
CA GLU A 15 -30.64 5.72 -20.11
C GLU A 15 -29.14 5.56 -19.84
N LYS A 16 -28.76 5.37 -18.57
CA LYS A 16 -27.40 4.98 -18.23
C LYS A 16 -27.18 3.57 -18.79
N ARG A 17 -26.64 3.47 -20.01
CA ARG A 17 -26.02 2.22 -20.45
C ARG A 17 -24.98 1.88 -19.40
N GLU A 18 -25.14 0.73 -18.76
CA GLU A 18 -24.14 0.24 -17.84
C GLU A 18 -22.80 0.23 -18.58
N ILE A 19 -21.77 0.78 -17.95
CA ILE A 19 -20.40 0.74 -18.46
C ILE A 19 -20.15 -0.71 -18.90
N SER A 20 -19.66 -0.92 -20.13
CA SER A 20 -19.40 -2.26 -20.64
C SER A 20 -18.56 -3.03 -19.61
N GLU A 21 -18.86 -4.32 -19.39
CA GLU A 21 -18.05 -5.14 -18.47
C GLU A 21 -16.55 -5.11 -18.85
N GLU A 22 -16.24 -4.95 -20.13
CA GLU A 22 -14.86 -4.77 -20.63
C GLU A 22 -14.24 -3.44 -20.19
N GLU A 23 -15.01 -2.36 -20.14
CA GLU A 23 -14.56 -1.05 -19.69
C GLU A 23 -14.37 -1.03 -18.17
N LYS A 24 -15.26 -1.69 -17.42
CA LYS A 24 -15.10 -1.88 -15.97
C LYS A 24 -13.83 -2.67 -15.65
N GLU A 25 -13.53 -3.71 -16.41
CA GLU A 25 -12.35 -4.54 -16.16
C GLU A 25 -11.05 -3.77 -16.47
N LYS A 26 -11.01 -3.03 -17.57
CA LYS A 26 -9.89 -2.11 -17.88
C LYS A 26 -9.69 -1.08 -16.77
N TRP A 27 -10.77 -0.46 -16.31
CA TRP A 27 -10.73 0.51 -15.22
C TRP A 27 -10.18 -0.10 -13.93
N LYS A 28 -10.61 -1.31 -13.55
CA LYS A 28 -10.09 -2.00 -12.36
C LYS A 28 -8.58 -2.24 -12.45
N VAL A 29 -8.08 -2.65 -13.63
CA VAL A 29 -6.64 -2.90 -13.83
C VAL A 29 -5.84 -1.61 -13.74
N GLU A 30 -6.31 -0.53 -14.38
CA GLU A 30 -5.66 0.79 -14.30
C GLU A 30 -5.66 1.33 -12.88
N PHE A 31 -6.80 1.25 -12.19
CA PHE A 31 -6.91 1.68 -10.79
C PHE A 31 -5.97 0.88 -9.87
N LYS A 32 -5.90 -0.44 -10.07
CA LYS A 32 -5.00 -1.32 -9.32
C LYS A 32 -3.53 -0.97 -9.57
N ARG A 33 -3.17 -0.61 -10.80
CA ARG A 33 -1.82 -0.15 -11.15
C ARG A 33 -1.46 1.15 -10.45
N GLU A 34 -2.33 2.15 -10.53
CA GLU A 34 -2.09 3.45 -9.87
C GLU A 34 -2.06 3.30 -8.34
N TYR A 35 -2.91 2.45 -7.76
CA TYR A 35 -2.88 2.15 -6.34
C TYR A 35 -1.56 1.49 -5.90
N LEU A 36 -1.02 0.56 -6.71
CA LEU A 36 0.26 -0.09 -6.41
C LEU A 36 1.44 0.88 -6.50
N LYS A 37 1.44 1.80 -7.45
CA LYS A 37 2.51 2.81 -7.61
C LYS A 37 2.66 3.74 -6.40
N LEU A 38 1.62 3.89 -5.58
CA LEU A 38 1.72 4.65 -4.33
C LEU A 38 2.69 4.00 -3.32
N PHE A 39 2.93 2.69 -3.44
CA PHE A 39 3.72 1.93 -2.47
C PHE A 39 4.92 1.21 -3.08
N PHE A 40 4.91 0.92 -4.39
CA PHE A 40 5.95 0.14 -5.09
C PHE A 40 6.49 0.90 -6.30
N ASP A 41 7.78 0.70 -6.59
CA ASP A 41 8.38 1.20 -7.83
C ASP A 41 7.87 0.39 -9.03
N ASP A 42 7.85 0.97 -10.23
CA ASP A 42 7.39 0.29 -11.45
C ASP A 42 8.17 -1.03 -11.70
N LYS A 43 9.45 -1.09 -11.31
CA LYS A 43 10.26 -2.32 -11.39
C LYS A 43 9.78 -3.42 -10.45
N GLU A 44 9.42 -3.05 -9.21
CA GLU A 44 8.95 -4.01 -8.21
C GLU A 44 7.56 -4.55 -8.55
N ILE A 45 6.73 -3.74 -9.20
CA ILE A 45 5.38 -4.11 -9.65
C ILE A 45 5.46 -5.20 -10.73
N ASP A 46 6.38 -5.04 -11.68
CA ASP A 46 6.60 -5.98 -12.79
C ASP A 46 7.25 -7.28 -12.30
N ASP A 47 8.33 -7.17 -11.52
CA ASP A 47 9.07 -8.33 -10.99
C ASP A 47 8.20 -9.24 -10.11
N ASN A 48 7.30 -8.65 -9.31
CA ASN A 48 6.42 -9.40 -8.41
C ASN A 48 5.06 -9.75 -9.01
N LYS A 49 4.80 -9.37 -10.27
CA LYS A 49 3.48 -9.53 -10.94
C LYS A 49 2.33 -9.09 -10.04
N LEU A 50 2.48 -7.96 -9.35
CA LEU A 50 1.51 -7.52 -8.32
C LEU A 50 0.11 -7.24 -8.88
N LEU A 51 0.03 -6.97 -10.19
CA LEU A 51 -1.23 -6.76 -10.92
C LEU A 51 -2.08 -8.04 -11.03
N GLU A 52 -1.45 -9.22 -11.02
CA GLU A 52 -2.14 -10.51 -11.17
C GLU A 52 -2.55 -11.10 -9.81
N LEU A 53 -2.01 -10.58 -8.71
CA LEU A 53 -2.32 -11.10 -7.37
C LEU A 53 -3.77 -10.81 -6.95
N PRO A 54 -4.39 -11.71 -6.18
CA PRO A 54 -5.68 -11.41 -5.55
C PRO A 54 -5.55 -10.23 -4.58
N THR A 55 -6.63 -9.48 -4.41
CA THR A 55 -6.68 -8.24 -3.63
C THR A 55 -6.17 -8.42 -2.20
N GLU A 56 -6.46 -9.57 -1.57
CA GLU A 56 -6.05 -9.87 -0.20
C GLU A 56 -4.52 -10.02 -0.06
N GLU A 57 -3.88 -10.69 -1.01
CA GLU A 57 -2.43 -10.86 -1.00
C GLU A 57 -1.69 -9.56 -1.33
N MET A 58 -2.27 -8.75 -2.22
CA MET A 58 -1.79 -7.39 -2.47
C MET A 58 -1.82 -6.55 -1.18
N GLN A 59 -2.94 -6.58 -0.45
CA GLN A 59 -3.06 -5.84 0.81
C GLN A 59 -2.06 -6.34 1.85
N ARG A 60 -1.79 -7.64 1.92
CA ARG A 60 -0.76 -8.21 2.80
C ARG A 60 0.63 -7.66 2.46
N LYS A 61 1.03 -7.70 1.18
CA LYS A 61 2.32 -7.16 0.73
C LYS A 61 2.46 -5.66 0.99
N ILE A 62 1.38 -4.88 0.80
CA ILE A 62 1.37 -3.45 1.15
C ILE A 62 1.56 -3.26 2.65
N LYS A 63 0.86 -4.02 3.50
CA LYS A 63 0.99 -3.93 4.97
C LYS A 63 2.39 -4.32 5.46
N GLU A 64 2.99 -5.34 4.85
CA GLU A 64 4.37 -5.75 5.12
C GLU A 64 5.35 -4.64 4.74
N LYS A 65 5.21 -4.05 3.55
CA LYS A 65 6.06 -2.95 3.10
C LYS A 65 5.89 -1.68 3.94
N MET A 66 4.67 -1.39 4.37
CA MET A 66 4.36 -0.24 5.24
C MET A 66 4.79 -0.47 6.71
N GLY A 67 5.36 -1.64 7.04
CA GLY A 67 5.81 -1.93 8.40
C GLY A 67 4.70 -1.92 9.45
N MET A 68 3.42 -1.96 9.02
CA MET A 68 2.27 -1.88 9.92
C MET A 68 2.20 -3.07 10.88
N SER A 69 2.86 -4.19 10.55
CA SER A 69 2.95 -5.36 11.43
C SER A 69 3.95 -5.21 12.58
N LEU A 70 4.90 -4.26 12.52
CA LEU A 70 5.99 -4.20 13.49
C LEU A 70 5.56 -3.56 14.83
N ASN A 71 4.51 -2.72 14.84
CA ASN A 71 4.02 -2.10 16.09
C ASN A 71 2.61 -1.46 15.99
N ASN A 72 1.60 -2.13 15.41
CA ASN A 72 0.21 -1.62 15.37
C ASN A 72 0.04 -0.15 14.90
N GLY A 73 0.92 0.33 14.01
CA GLY A 73 0.92 1.73 13.55
C GLY A 73 1.56 2.76 14.50
N HIS A 74 2.10 2.34 15.65
CA HIS A 74 2.89 3.21 16.52
C HIS A 74 4.36 3.22 16.10
N SER A 75 4.93 4.40 15.87
CA SER A 75 6.35 4.54 15.51
C SER A 75 7.31 4.36 16.69
N ARG A 76 6.79 4.25 17.92
CA ARG A 76 7.59 4.19 19.16
C ARG A 76 7.15 3.02 20.03
N LYS A 77 8.11 2.33 20.64
CA LYS A 77 7.90 1.21 21.56
C LYS A 77 8.72 1.44 22.83
N VAL A 78 8.11 1.18 23.99
CA VAL A 78 8.82 1.16 25.28
C VAL A 78 9.35 -0.25 25.50
N ILE A 79 10.64 -0.37 25.76
CA ILE A 79 11.34 -1.62 26.02
C ILE A 79 12.21 -1.53 27.27
N PRO A 80 12.53 -2.65 27.93
CA PRO A 80 13.52 -2.67 29.01
C PRO A 80 14.90 -2.23 28.50
N LEU A 81 15.65 -1.47 29.32
CA LEU A 81 16.99 -0.96 28.96
C LEU A 81 17.96 -2.08 28.54
N LYS A 82 17.79 -3.28 29.12
CA LYS A 82 18.60 -4.47 28.80
C LYS A 82 18.42 -4.95 27.35
N GLU A 83 17.22 -4.80 26.82
CA GLU A 83 16.84 -5.27 25.48
C GLU A 83 17.16 -4.25 24.38
N VAL A 84 17.56 -3.02 24.76
CA VAL A 84 17.87 -1.94 23.80
C VAL A 84 18.90 -2.36 22.77
N ARG A 85 19.95 -3.09 23.18
CA ARG A 85 20.98 -3.58 22.26
C ARG A 85 20.41 -4.51 21.19
N GLU A 86 19.55 -5.44 21.57
CA GLU A 86 18.92 -6.37 20.63
C GLU A 86 18.00 -5.65 19.64
N TYR A 87 17.30 -4.60 20.08
CA TYR A 87 16.45 -3.81 19.19
C TYR A 87 17.26 -2.93 18.25
N ILE A 88 18.39 -2.38 18.68
CA ILE A 88 19.33 -1.65 17.82
C ILE A 88 19.88 -2.59 16.73
N GLU A 89 20.25 -3.83 17.06
CA GLU A 89 20.69 -4.83 16.08
C GLU A 89 19.59 -5.19 15.08
N LYS A 90 18.33 -5.21 15.52
CA LYS A 90 17.15 -5.40 14.65
C LYS A 90 16.78 -4.15 13.83
N GLY A 91 17.61 -3.11 13.86
CA GLY A 91 17.44 -1.89 13.05
C GLY A 91 16.50 -0.85 13.66
N TRP A 92 16.25 -0.89 14.97
CA TRP A 92 15.48 0.15 15.66
C TRP A 92 16.39 1.26 16.19
N GLU A 93 15.93 2.50 16.19
CA GLU A 93 16.68 3.64 16.72
C GLU A 93 16.30 3.92 18.17
N PHE A 94 17.31 4.09 19.04
CA PHE A 94 17.09 4.54 20.42
C PHE A 94 16.74 6.03 20.46
N VAL A 95 15.66 6.39 21.15
CA VAL A 95 15.21 7.78 21.29
C VAL A 95 15.59 8.35 22.65
N GLN A 96 15.12 7.73 23.73
CA GLN A 96 15.30 8.26 25.09
C GLN A 96 15.06 7.20 26.16
N GLY A 97 15.76 7.29 27.29
CA GLY A 97 15.44 6.52 28.50
C GLY A 97 14.35 7.23 29.33
N ILE A 98 13.27 6.52 29.68
CA ILE A 98 12.20 7.07 30.55
C ILE A 98 12.61 6.95 32.02
N SER A 99 13.19 5.82 32.39
CA SER A 99 13.67 5.51 33.74
C SER A 99 15.01 4.77 33.65
N SER A 100 15.66 4.49 34.79
CA SER A 100 16.88 3.68 34.81
C SER A 100 16.70 2.25 34.26
N LYS A 101 15.46 1.82 34.01
CA LYS A 101 15.12 0.47 33.56
C LYS A 101 14.39 0.41 32.23
N GLU A 102 13.95 1.54 31.67
CA GLU A 102 13.08 1.57 30.48
C GLU A 102 13.56 2.59 29.44
N ALA A 103 13.41 2.22 28.18
CA ALA A 103 13.86 2.97 27.02
C ALA A 103 12.79 3.01 25.93
N ILE A 104 12.75 4.12 25.19
CA ILE A 104 11.93 4.28 24.00
C ILE A 104 12.80 4.01 22.77
N VAL A 105 12.37 3.07 21.93
CA VAL A 105 12.93 2.83 20.60
C VAL A 105 11.91 3.22 19.53
N ARG A 106 12.39 3.62 18.35
CA ARG A 106 11.56 3.96 17.19
C ARG A 106 12.00 3.17 15.96
N ILE A 107 11.07 2.98 15.04
CA ILE A 107 11.38 2.45 13.70
C ILE A 107 12.05 3.60 12.91
N PRO A 108 13.19 3.38 12.23
CA PRO A 108 13.80 4.38 11.36
C PRO A 108 12.81 4.80 10.26
N LYS A 109 12.80 6.11 9.96
CA LYS A 109 11.94 6.70 8.93
C LYS A 109 12.48 6.47 7.53
#